data_AF-A0A7W4UEK9-F1
#
_entry.id   AF-A0A7W4UEK9-F1
#
_cell.length_a   1.000
_cell.length_b   1.000
_cell.length_c   1.000
_cell.angle_alpha   90.00
_cell.angle_beta   90.00
_cell.angle_gamma   90.00
#
_symmetry.space_group_name_H-M   'P 1'
#
loop_
_entity.id
_entity.type
_entity.pdbx_description
1 polymer ?
#
loop_
_entity_poly.entity_id
_entity_poly.type
_entity_poly.pdbx_seq_one_letter_code
_entity_poly.pdbx_strand_id
1 'polypeptide(L)'
;MSPPGADADPETANAGPVTGDADGVDRGTVGADGADHGTVDDPAADAAVADAPAGPAVGEVRIQPYGERAFLVDVAGLDEVRALDAALRADPPPGTEDLVPAARTVLVRFAAGTPADDVEQHVRAVGRRALTGGGPAHDTRSPGGVVRLGVHYDGPDLDEVAALTGLTRAEVVARHTGRDHVVAFGGFMPGFAYLTGVDPALHVPRRSSPRERVPGGSVALAGEFTAVYPAATPGGWRLIGRSDAVLFDAARAQPALLVPGARVRFVDLDAEGVAEHPTDPRAPAPRGAP
;
A
#
# COMPACT_ATOMS: atom_id res chain seq x y z
N MET A 1 0.50 51.44 33.45
CA MET A 1 1.24 52.70 33.22
C MET A 1 1.69 52.71 31.76
N SER A 2 0.92 53.40 30.91
CA SER A 2 1.45 54.08 29.70
C SER A 2 2.00 55.45 30.14
N PRO A 3 2.50 56.35 29.26
CA PRO A 3 3.27 56.28 28.00
C PRO A 3 4.54 57.17 28.20
N PRO A 4 5.02 58.11 27.33
CA PRO A 4 4.96 58.35 25.85
C PRO A 4 6.39 58.58 25.25
N GLY A 5 6.67 58.85 23.97
CA GLY A 5 5.94 59.23 22.75
C GLY A 5 6.83 60.14 21.87
N ALA A 6 6.31 60.50 20.68
CA ALA A 6 6.78 61.45 19.64
C ALA A 6 7.52 60.82 18.43
N ASP A 7 6.90 60.59 17.25
CA ASP A 7 6.18 61.42 16.24
C ASP A 7 7.03 62.33 15.34
N ALA A 8 6.93 62.08 14.02
CA ALA A 8 6.49 62.98 12.94
C ALA A 8 7.40 63.05 11.66
N ASP A 9 6.96 62.36 10.58
CA ASP A 9 6.60 62.80 9.20
C ASP A 9 7.07 64.16 8.60
N PRO A 10 6.84 64.50 7.29
CA PRO A 10 6.73 63.72 6.03
C PRO A 10 7.32 64.41 4.75
N GLU A 11 7.10 63.78 3.58
CA GLU A 11 6.82 64.34 2.23
C GLU A 11 7.90 65.00 1.34
N THR A 12 8.09 64.49 0.11
CA THR A 12 7.66 65.19 -1.14
C THR A 12 7.81 64.33 -2.41
N ALA A 13 6.86 64.53 -3.32
CA ALA A 13 6.65 63.90 -4.62
C ALA A 13 7.43 64.57 -5.78
N ASN A 14 7.52 63.91 -6.94
CA ASN A 14 7.40 64.58 -8.24
C ASN A 14 6.93 63.64 -9.37
N ALA A 15 6.06 64.19 -10.24
CA ALA A 15 5.37 63.60 -11.38
C ALA A 15 6.15 63.78 -12.70
N GLY A 16 6.17 62.79 -13.61
CA GLY A 16 5.44 62.81 -14.91
C GLY A 16 6.34 63.21 -16.10
N PRO A 17 5.87 63.19 -17.37
CA PRO A 17 5.01 62.23 -18.09
C PRO A 17 5.50 61.92 -19.54
N VAL A 18 4.62 61.30 -20.36
CA VAL A 18 4.41 61.36 -21.84
C VAL A 18 4.85 60.24 -22.84
N THR A 19 3.81 59.55 -23.35
CA THR A 19 3.39 59.25 -24.75
C THR A 19 4.18 58.32 -25.68
N GLY A 20 3.44 57.42 -26.35
CA GLY A 20 3.73 56.98 -27.73
C GLY A 20 3.21 55.59 -28.12
N ASP A 21 2.09 55.55 -28.85
CA ASP A 21 1.50 54.41 -29.55
C ASP A 21 2.40 53.73 -30.61
N ALA A 22 2.14 52.44 -30.85
CA ALA A 22 1.91 51.79 -32.16
C ALA A 22 2.73 50.53 -32.50
N ASP A 23 1.96 49.55 -32.99
CA ASP A 23 2.25 48.45 -33.91
C ASP A 23 3.02 47.21 -33.43
N GLY A 24 2.33 46.08 -33.59
CA GLY A 24 2.76 44.77 -33.16
C GLY A 24 3.59 44.01 -34.19
N VAL A 25 4.20 42.93 -33.72
CA VAL A 25 4.53 41.75 -34.50
C VAL A 25 4.43 40.53 -33.57
N ASP A 26 3.66 39.56 -34.04
CA ASP A 26 3.56 38.16 -33.64
C ASP A 26 4.91 37.50 -33.28
N ARG A 27 4.93 36.71 -32.19
CA ARG A 27 5.63 35.43 -32.02
C ARG A 27 5.59 34.97 -30.56
N GLY A 28 5.21 33.71 -30.34
CA GLY A 28 5.82 32.90 -29.28
C GLY A 28 4.86 32.38 -28.21
N THR A 29 4.31 31.20 -28.48
CA THR A 29 4.10 30.07 -27.55
C THR A 29 4.52 30.28 -26.09
N VAL A 30 3.56 30.21 -25.18
CA VAL A 30 3.73 29.86 -23.75
C VAL A 30 2.57 28.88 -23.47
N GLY A 31 2.78 27.58 -23.31
CA GLY A 31 3.67 26.98 -22.31
C GLY A 31 2.86 26.78 -21.04
N ALA A 32 1.93 25.80 -21.05
CA ALA A 32 1.24 25.38 -19.84
C ALA A 32 2.25 24.60 -19.00
N ASP A 33 2.80 25.25 -17.97
CA ASP A 33 3.65 24.63 -16.97
C ASP A 33 2.85 23.58 -16.21
N GLY A 34 3.01 22.33 -16.63
CA GLY A 34 2.65 21.15 -15.86
C GLY A 34 3.55 21.10 -14.64
N ALA A 35 2.94 21.16 -13.45
CA ALA A 35 3.60 20.79 -12.22
C ALA A 35 3.93 19.29 -12.28
N ASP A 36 5.17 19.00 -12.66
CA ASP A 36 5.81 17.71 -12.58
C ASP A 36 5.85 17.27 -11.10
N HIS A 37 4.87 16.46 -10.69
CA HIS A 37 4.99 15.65 -9.49
C HIS A 37 5.91 14.49 -9.86
N GLY A 38 7.21 14.73 -9.71
CA GLY A 38 8.26 13.73 -9.83
C GLY A 38 7.86 12.50 -9.04
N THR A 39 7.38 11.49 -9.76
CA THR A 39 7.13 10.17 -9.21
C THR A 39 8.52 9.60 -8.98
N VAL A 40 8.88 9.45 -7.70
CA VAL A 40 10.05 8.67 -7.32
C VAL A 40 9.70 7.24 -7.72
N ASP A 41 10.12 6.85 -8.91
CA ASP A 41 10.09 5.47 -9.39
C ASP A 41 10.87 4.67 -8.34
N ASP A 42 10.18 3.84 -7.57
CA ASP A 42 10.77 2.99 -6.54
C ASP A 42 10.85 1.56 -7.09
N PRO A 43 11.90 1.23 -7.88
CA PRO A 43 12.03 -0.06 -8.57
C PRO A 43 12.21 -1.24 -7.62
N ALA A 44 12.37 -1.00 -6.31
CA ALA A 44 12.52 -2.06 -5.30
C ALA A 44 11.20 -2.75 -4.95
N ALA A 45 10.04 -2.11 -5.19
CA ALA A 45 8.75 -2.68 -4.81
C ALA A 45 8.24 -3.79 -5.76
N ASP A 46 8.63 -3.76 -7.05
CA ASP A 46 8.20 -4.78 -8.03
C ASP A 46 9.20 -5.94 -8.18
N ALA A 47 10.46 -5.73 -7.78
CA ALA A 47 11.55 -6.69 -7.96
C ALA A 47 11.67 -7.78 -6.87
N ALA A 48 10.94 -7.69 -5.75
CA ALA A 48 11.24 -8.52 -4.57
C ALA A 48 10.28 -9.71 -4.33
N VAL A 49 10.03 -10.58 -5.32
CA VAL A 49 9.59 -11.97 -5.04
C VAL A 49 10.04 -12.98 -6.13
N ALA A 50 11.13 -12.72 -6.85
CA ALA A 50 11.69 -13.70 -7.79
C ALA A 50 13.18 -13.90 -7.47
N ASP A 51 13.49 -15.08 -6.93
CA ASP A 51 14.84 -15.65 -6.76
C ASP A 51 15.84 -14.80 -5.93
N ALA A 52 15.44 -14.40 -4.72
CA ALA A 52 16.39 -13.89 -3.73
C ALA A 52 17.21 -15.06 -3.14
N PRO A 53 18.53 -14.89 -2.89
CA PRO A 53 19.32 -15.89 -2.15
C PRO A 53 18.65 -16.21 -0.82
N ALA A 54 18.87 -17.41 -0.29
CA ALA A 54 18.29 -17.84 0.99
C ALA A 54 18.36 -16.71 2.03
N GLY A 55 17.17 -16.27 2.47
CA GLY A 55 17.03 -15.18 3.42
C GLY A 55 17.74 -15.49 4.74
N PRO A 56 18.01 -14.47 5.58
CA PRO A 56 18.60 -14.69 6.90
C PRO A 56 17.75 -15.67 7.72
N ALA A 57 18.40 -16.39 8.63
CA ALA A 57 17.68 -17.30 9.52
C ALA A 57 16.73 -16.52 10.45
N VAL A 58 15.71 -17.21 10.99
CA VAL A 58 14.79 -16.62 11.97
C VAL A 58 15.59 -16.05 13.14
N GLY A 59 15.37 -14.79 13.48
CA GLY A 59 16.09 -14.08 14.54
C GLY A 59 17.35 -13.31 14.08
N GLU A 60 17.75 -13.42 12.81
CA GLU A 60 18.91 -12.71 12.27
C GLU A 60 18.52 -11.48 11.45
N VAL A 61 19.41 -10.50 11.44
CA VAL A 61 19.30 -9.27 10.65
C VAL A 61 20.51 -9.16 9.74
N ARG A 62 20.28 -9.10 8.42
CA ARG A 62 21.32 -8.79 7.44
C ARG A 62 21.13 -7.35 6.98
N ILE A 63 22.15 -6.52 7.13
CA ILE A 63 22.13 -5.11 6.76
C ILE A 63 23.03 -4.93 5.55
N GLN A 64 22.51 -4.29 4.50
CA GLN A 64 23.22 -4.03 3.25
C GLN A 64 23.13 -2.54 2.93
N PRO A 65 24.24 -1.87 2.54
CA PRO A 65 24.17 -0.51 2.03
C PRO A 65 23.25 -0.43 0.81
N TYR A 66 22.38 0.59 0.77
CA TYR A 66 21.49 0.89 -0.35
C TYR A 66 21.71 2.34 -0.78
N GLY A 67 22.75 2.56 -1.58
CA GLY A 67 23.28 3.89 -1.85
C GLY A 67 24.02 4.47 -0.64
N GLU A 68 24.20 5.80 -0.63
CA GLU A 68 24.98 6.49 0.40
C GLU A 68 24.18 6.85 1.67
N ARG A 69 22.85 6.77 1.57
CA ARG A 69 21.93 7.35 2.55
C ARG A 69 20.79 6.41 2.96
N ALA A 70 20.98 5.12 2.71
CA ALA A 70 20.04 4.13 3.17
C ALA A 70 20.71 2.77 3.43
N PHE A 71 20.05 1.99 4.28
CA PHE A 71 20.33 0.57 4.46
C PHE A 71 19.09 -0.23 4.08
N LEU A 72 19.31 -1.35 3.38
CA LEU A 72 18.33 -2.39 3.19
C LEU A 72 18.55 -3.47 4.26
N VAL A 73 17.52 -3.72 5.07
CA VAL A 73 17.60 -4.63 6.21
C VAL A 73 16.76 -5.88 5.92
N ASP A 74 17.40 -7.00 5.60
CA ASP A 74 16.74 -8.29 5.36
C ASP A 74 16.45 -9.02 6.69
N VAL A 75 15.29 -9.66 6.74
CA VAL A 75 14.84 -10.54 7.82
C VAL A 75 14.16 -11.81 7.25
N ALA A 76 13.84 -12.78 8.12
CA ALA A 76 13.38 -14.10 7.70
C ALA A 76 11.98 -14.10 7.04
N GLY A 77 11.09 -13.23 7.50
CA GLY A 77 9.69 -13.20 7.08
C GLY A 77 8.97 -11.92 7.48
N LEU A 78 7.67 -11.88 7.19
CA LEU A 78 6.86 -10.69 7.39
C LEU A 78 6.64 -10.36 8.87
N ASP A 79 6.55 -11.37 9.73
CA ASP A 79 6.39 -11.14 11.17
C ASP A 79 7.65 -10.46 11.74
N GLU A 80 8.83 -10.86 11.27
CA GLU A 80 10.08 -10.18 11.60
C GLU A 80 10.16 -8.77 11.02
N VAL A 81 9.64 -8.52 9.80
CA VAL A 81 9.56 -7.16 9.24
C VAL A 81 8.68 -6.28 10.13
N ARG A 82 7.51 -6.76 10.54
CA ARG A 82 6.60 -6.02 11.41
C ARG A 82 7.22 -5.73 12.77
N ALA A 83 7.85 -6.74 13.37
CA ALA A 83 8.55 -6.57 14.64
C ALA A 83 9.70 -5.55 14.53
N LEU A 84 10.47 -5.61 13.43
CA LEU A 84 11.56 -4.69 13.17
C LEU A 84 11.06 -3.26 12.90
N ASP A 85 10.07 -3.07 12.03
CA ASP A 85 9.49 -1.74 11.74
C ASP A 85 8.90 -1.11 13.00
N ALA A 86 8.14 -1.86 13.79
CA ALA A 86 7.60 -1.38 15.06
C ALA A 86 8.71 -0.96 16.03
N ALA A 87 9.78 -1.77 16.14
CA ALA A 87 10.91 -1.47 17.01
C ALA A 87 11.72 -0.26 16.54
N LEU A 88 11.97 -0.13 15.23
CA LEU A 88 12.66 1.02 14.65
C LEU A 88 11.82 2.31 14.75
N ARG A 89 10.49 2.23 14.63
CA ARG A 89 9.62 3.41 14.87
C ARG A 89 9.62 3.84 16.33
N ALA A 90 9.74 2.88 17.27
CA ALA A 90 9.79 3.17 18.70
C ALA A 90 11.16 3.70 19.17
N ASP A 91 12.25 3.21 18.55
CA ASP A 91 13.64 3.59 18.84
C ASP A 91 14.38 3.91 17.50
N PRO A 92 14.08 5.07 16.88
CA PRO A 92 14.56 5.38 15.53
C PRO A 92 16.07 5.60 15.47
N PRO A 93 16.75 5.07 14.44
CA PRO A 93 18.15 5.38 14.18
C PRO A 93 18.43 6.88 14.07
N PRO A 94 19.66 7.33 14.37
CA PRO A 94 20.07 8.72 14.16
C PRO A 94 19.78 9.17 12.73
N GLY A 95 19.24 10.39 12.59
CA GLY A 95 19.00 10.98 11.27
C GLY A 95 17.94 10.26 10.41
N THR A 96 17.11 9.38 10.97
CA THR A 96 16.06 8.67 10.21
C THR A 96 15.14 9.66 9.48
N GLU A 97 15.09 9.53 8.16
CA GLU A 97 14.15 10.27 7.30
C GLU A 97 12.92 9.43 7.01
N ASP A 98 13.10 8.13 6.77
CA ASP A 98 12.00 7.24 6.40
C ASP A 98 12.30 5.78 6.75
N LEU A 99 11.22 5.03 7.02
CA LEU A 99 11.22 3.60 7.29
C LEU A 99 10.17 2.95 6.38
N VAL A 100 10.63 2.19 5.40
CA VAL A 100 9.77 1.58 4.37
C VAL A 100 9.78 0.05 4.53
N PRO A 101 8.77 -0.54 5.19
CA PRO A 101 8.64 -1.98 5.28
C PRO A 101 8.18 -2.59 3.94
N ALA A 102 8.67 -3.79 3.65
CA ALA A 102 8.29 -4.59 2.48
C ALA A 102 8.08 -6.06 2.89
N ALA A 103 8.12 -7.00 1.94
CA ALA A 103 7.78 -8.40 2.22
C ALA A 103 8.74 -9.09 3.22
N ARG A 104 10.04 -8.82 3.10
CA ARG A 104 11.12 -9.40 3.95
C ARG A 104 12.21 -8.39 4.31
N THR A 105 11.95 -7.12 4.02
CA THR A 105 12.93 -6.05 4.19
C THR A 105 12.32 -4.84 4.85
N VAL A 106 13.16 -4.05 5.52
CA VAL A 106 12.88 -2.67 5.89
C VAL A 106 13.98 -1.80 5.30
N LEU A 107 13.61 -0.84 4.45
CA LEU A 107 14.52 0.21 4.00
C LEU A 107 14.59 1.30 5.07
N VAL A 108 15.80 1.61 5.53
CA VAL A 108 16.07 2.68 6.49
C VAL A 108 16.76 3.81 5.76
N ARG A 109 16.06 4.92 5.52
CA ARG A 109 16.63 6.12 4.90
C ARG A 109 17.05 7.12 5.96
N PHE A 110 18.18 7.79 5.77
CA PHE A 110 18.71 8.75 6.72
C PHE A 110 19.28 10.03 6.09
N ALA A 111 19.36 11.07 6.91
CA ALA A 111 19.77 12.42 6.52
C ALA A 111 21.23 12.45 6.05
N ALA A 112 21.51 13.30 5.06
CA ALA A 112 22.87 13.54 4.60
C ALA A 112 23.74 14.05 5.76
N GLY A 113 24.96 13.53 5.88
CA GLY A 113 25.86 13.87 6.98
C GLY A 113 25.67 13.03 8.24
N THR A 114 24.66 12.15 8.29
CA THR A 114 24.56 11.13 9.34
C THR A 114 25.63 10.05 9.12
N PRO A 115 26.45 9.71 10.12
CA PRO A 115 27.42 8.62 9.99
C PRO A 115 26.71 7.28 9.76
N ALA A 116 26.99 6.63 8.63
CA ALA A 116 26.35 5.36 8.27
C ALA A 116 26.62 4.25 9.29
N ASP A 117 27.83 4.22 9.87
CA ASP A 117 28.20 3.23 10.89
C ASP A 117 27.33 3.32 12.16
N ASP A 118 26.98 4.55 12.59
CA ASP A 118 26.11 4.76 13.75
C ASP A 118 24.69 4.24 13.48
N VAL A 119 24.18 4.48 12.27
CA VAL A 119 22.87 3.98 11.83
C VAL A 119 22.90 2.45 11.76
N GLU A 120 23.92 1.86 11.13
CA GLU A 120 24.06 0.41 11.04
C GLU A 120 24.11 -0.24 12.43
N GLN A 121 24.93 0.32 13.33
CA GLN A 121 25.07 -0.18 14.69
C GLN A 121 23.74 -0.10 15.45
N HIS A 122 23.01 1.01 15.30
CA HIS A 122 21.70 1.20 15.93
C HIS A 122 20.67 0.21 15.39
N VAL A 123 20.53 0.09 14.06
CA VAL A 123 19.62 -0.86 13.41
C VAL A 123 19.94 -2.29 13.86
N ARG A 124 21.21 -2.67 13.92
CA ARG A 124 21.65 -3.99 14.38
C ARG A 124 21.29 -4.24 15.85
N ALA A 125 21.40 -3.22 16.70
CA ALA A 125 21.07 -3.32 18.12
C ALA A 125 19.55 -3.40 18.35
N VAL A 126 18.75 -2.58 17.66
CA VAL A 126 17.28 -2.61 17.72
C VAL A 126 16.75 -3.93 17.14
N GLY A 127 17.19 -4.31 15.94
CA GLY A 127 16.74 -5.52 15.28
C GLY A 127 17.05 -6.79 16.08
N ARG A 128 18.24 -6.89 16.69
CA ARG A 128 18.54 -8.02 17.59
C ARG A 128 17.59 -8.09 18.78
N ARG A 129 17.26 -6.96 19.41
CA ARG A 129 16.32 -6.91 20.53
C ARG A 129 14.92 -7.33 20.09
N ALA A 130 14.46 -6.80 18.96
CA ALA A 130 13.14 -7.08 18.41
C ALA A 130 12.94 -8.55 17.98
N LEU A 131 13.97 -9.16 17.41
CA LEU A 131 13.87 -10.51 16.83
C LEU A 131 14.26 -11.65 17.79
N THR A 132 14.92 -11.35 18.92
CA THR A 132 15.30 -12.38 19.93
C THR A 132 14.42 -12.36 21.17
N GLY A 133 13.85 -11.20 21.52
CA GLY A 133 12.88 -11.10 22.60
C GLY A 133 11.52 -11.45 22.03
N GLY A 134 11.16 -12.75 22.01
CA GLY A 134 9.90 -13.29 21.49
C GLY A 134 8.77 -12.26 21.56
N GLY A 135 8.59 -11.54 20.45
CA GLY A 135 7.82 -10.31 20.43
C GLY A 135 6.36 -10.59 20.82
N PRO A 136 5.66 -9.64 21.43
CA PRO A 136 4.27 -9.86 21.81
C PRO A 136 3.50 -10.31 20.57
N ALA A 137 2.76 -11.43 20.71
CA ALA A 137 1.73 -11.82 19.76
C ALA A 137 0.92 -10.56 19.49
N HIS A 138 1.01 -10.05 18.26
CA HIS A 138 0.47 -8.73 17.96
C HIS A 138 -1.02 -8.75 18.30
N ASP A 139 -1.42 -7.84 19.19
CA ASP A 139 -2.81 -7.58 19.44
C ASP A 139 -3.39 -7.07 18.11
N THR A 140 -4.18 -7.91 17.45
CA THR A 140 -4.86 -7.62 16.18
C THR A 140 -5.91 -6.51 16.30
N ARG A 141 -5.97 -5.85 17.46
CA ARG A 141 -6.72 -4.63 17.71
C ARG A 141 -6.01 -3.44 17.08
N SER A 142 -6.17 -3.30 15.76
CA SER A 142 -6.06 -1.99 15.12
C SER A 142 -7.08 -1.05 15.80
N PRO A 143 -6.69 0.18 16.21
CA PRO A 143 -7.62 1.16 16.77
C PRO A 143 -8.73 1.61 15.79
N GLY A 144 -8.59 1.28 14.50
CA GLY A 144 -9.61 1.48 13.47
C GLY A 144 -10.38 0.19 13.18
N GLY A 145 -11.69 0.31 12.98
CA GLY A 145 -12.54 -0.82 12.57
C GLY A 145 -12.13 -1.49 11.25
N VAL A 146 -12.85 -2.53 10.87
CA VAL A 146 -12.57 -3.28 9.62
C VAL A 146 -13.02 -2.44 8.40
N VAL A 147 -12.10 -2.14 7.49
CA VAL A 147 -12.39 -1.51 6.20
C VAL A 147 -13.06 -2.54 5.29
N ARG A 148 -14.25 -2.24 4.76
CA ARG A 148 -14.99 -3.15 3.87
C ARG A 148 -14.82 -2.69 2.42
N LEU A 149 -14.29 -3.56 1.57
CA LEU A 149 -14.12 -3.31 0.14
C LEU A 149 -15.09 -4.18 -0.65
N GLY A 150 -16.02 -3.55 -1.36
CA GLY A 150 -16.94 -4.25 -2.28
C GLY A 150 -16.20 -4.70 -3.54
N VAL A 151 -16.43 -5.94 -3.97
CA VAL A 151 -15.78 -6.56 -5.12
C VAL A 151 -16.82 -7.25 -5.99
N HIS A 152 -16.75 -7.01 -7.29
CA HIS A 152 -17.36 -7.88 -8.30
C HIS A 152 -16.34 -8.95 -8.68
N TYR A 153 -16.69 -10.24 -8.56
CA TYR A 153 -15.77 -11.36 -8.81
C TYR A 153 -15.83 -11.84 -10.26
N ASP A 154 -15.57 -10.90 -11.17
CA ASP A 154 -15.58 -11.07 -12.62
C ASP A 154 -14.17 -11.04 -13.24
N GLY A 155 -13.14 -11.23 -12.41
CA GLY A 155 -11.75 -11.11 -12.84
C GLY A 155 -11.35 -12.16 -13.88
N PRO A 156 -10.50 -11.80 -14.87
CA PRO A 156 -10.15 -12.68 -15.98
C PRO A 156 -9.34 -13.92 -15.58
N ASP A 157 -8.71 -13.93 -14.40
CA ASP A 157 -7.94 -15.07 -13.89
C ASP A 157 -8.72 -15.91 -12.88
N LEU A 158 -9.98 -15.58 -12.57
CA LEU A 158 -10.73 -16.30 -11.54
C LEU A 158 -10.87 -17.80 -11.85
N ASP A 159 -11.12 -18.15 -13.11
CA ASP A 159 -11.19 -19.55 -13.56
C ASP A 159 -9.82 -20.24 -13.49
N GLU A 160 -8.73 -19.52 -13.80
CA GLU A 160 -7.38 -20.07 -13.72
C GLU A 160 -6.97 -20.29 -12.27
N VAL A 161 -7.29 -19.37 -11.36
CA VAL A 161 -7.07 -19.53 -9.91
C VAL A 161 -7.85 -20.72 -9.37
N ALA A 162 -9.11 -20.87 -9.77
CA ALA A 162 -9.93 -22.04 -9.42
C ALA A 162 -9.24 -23.35 -9.88
N ALA A 163 -8.77 -23.41 -11.13
CA ALA A 163 -8.06 -24.57 -11.65
C ALA A 163 -6.73 -24.87 -10.93
N LEU A 164 -5.91 -23.84 -10.65
CA LEU A 164 -4.62 -23.99 -9.97
C LEU A 164 -4.76 -24.47 -8.52
N THR A 165 -5.87 -24.11 -7.87
CA THR A 165 -6.14 -24.43 -6.46
C THR A 165 -7.00 -25.70 -6.29
N GLY A 166 -7.55 -26.23 -7.38
CA GLY A 166 -8.49 -27.35 -7.34
C GLY A 166 -9.84 -26.98 -6.72
N LEU A 167 -10.21 -25.70 -6.76
CA LEU A 167 -11.45 -25.15 -6.22
C LEU A 167 -12.41 -24.75 -7.34
N THR A 168 -13.67 -24.54 -6.98
CA THR A 168 -14.64 -23.84 -7.84
C THR A 168 -14.49 -22.32 -7.70
N ARG A 169 -15.00 -21.55 -8.67
CA ARG A 169 -15.08 -20.08 -8.56
C ARG A 169 -15.73 -19.65 -7.25
N ALA A 170 -16.87 -20.27 -6.90
CA ALA A 170 -17.62 -19.96 -5.69
C ALA A 170 -16.79 -20.20 -4.41
N GLU A 171 -16.00 -21.28 -4.37
CA GLU A 171 -15.11 -21.54 -3.23
C GLU A 171 -13.95 -20.56 -3.15
N VAL A 172 -13.40 -20.11 -4.29
CA VAL A 172 -12.38 -19.05 -4.31
C VAL A 172 -12.95 -17.77 -3.71
N VAL A 173 -14.14 -17.34 -4.16
CA VAL A 173 -14.83 -16.15 -3.65
C VAL A 173 -15.15 -16.28 -2.17
N ALA A 174 -15.73 -17.41 -1.75
CA ALA A 174 -16.08 -17.66 -0.35
C ALA A 174 -14.85 -17.63 0.58
N ARG A 175 -13.72 -18.20 0.14
CA ARG A 175 -12.47 -18.18 0.92
C ARG A 175 -11.83 -16.79 0.96
N HIS A 176 -11.89 -16.04 -0.13
CA HIS A 176 -11.36 -14.67 -0.19
C HIS A 176 -12.19 -13.68 0.65
N THR A 177 -13.52 -13.84 0.66
CA THR A 177 -14.43 -12.98 1.46
C THR A 177 -14.58 -13.43 2.92
N GLY A 178 -14.26 -14.69 3.22
CA GLY A 178 -14.53 -15.31 4.53
C GLY A 178 -13.65 -14.84 5.69
N ARG A 179 -12.55 -14.09 5.46
CA ARG A 179 -11.56 -13.74 6.50
C ARG A 179 -11.08 -12.30 6.45
N ASP A 180 -10.68 -11.79 7.62
CA ASP A 180 -10.03 -10.48 7.76
C ASP A 180 -8.63 -10.58 7.18
N HIS A 181 -8.34 -9.68 6.25
CA HIS A 181 -7.00 -9.43 5.78
C HIS A 181 -6.36 -8.31 6.59
N VAL A 182 -5.04 -8.30 6.65
CA VAL A 182 -4.28 -7.24 7.33
C VAL A 182 -3.36 -6.59 6.33
N VAL A 183 -3.40 -5.26 6.24
CA VAL A 183 -2.42 -4.48 5.47
C VAL A 183 -1.05 -4.72 6.07
N ALA A 184 -0.19 -5.41 5.33
CA ALA A 184 1.17 -5.69 5.75
C ALA A 184 2.05 -4.46 5.58
N PHE A 185 2.05 -3.88 4.39
CA PHE A 185 2.78 -2.68 4.04
C PHE A 185 2.15 -2.03 2.80
N GLY A 186 2.43 -0.73 2.62
CA GLY A 186 2.18 -0.03 1.36
C GLY A 186 3.43 -0.03 0.48
N GLY A 187 3.29 0.17 -0.82
CA GLY A 187 4.41 0.24 -1.75
C GLY A 187 3.93 0.19 -3.21
N PHE A 188 4.84 0.12 -4.17
CA PHE A 188 4.59 0.06 -5.62
C PHE A 188 3.98 1.33 -6.24
N MET A 189 2.88 1.84 -5.70
CA MET A 189 2.31 3.13 -6.06
C MET A 189 1.43 3.70 -4.94
N PRO A 190 1.13 5.01 -4.94
CA PRO A 190 0.26 5.61 -3.94
C PRO A 190 -1.08 4.87 -3.79
N GLY A 191 -1.37 4.42 -2.57
CA GLY A 191 -2.58 3.66 -2.21
C GLY A 191 -2.52 2.16 -2.45
N PHE A 192 -1.46 1.62 -3.06
CA PHE A 192 -1.31 0.18 -3.23
C PHE A 192 -0.84 -0.43 -1.90
N ALA A 193 -1.56 -1.46 -1.46
CA ALA A 193 -1.37 -2.09 -0.17
C ALA A 193 -1.32 -3.61 -0.33
N TYR A 194 -0.29 -4.23 0.23
CA TYR A 194 -0.13 -5.67 0.26
C TYR A 194 -0.90 -6.22 1.46
N LEU A 195 -1.92 -7.03 1.21
CA LEU A 195 -2.79 -7.59 2.23
C LEU A 195 -2.43 -9.06 2.49
N THR A 196 -2.19 -9.39 3.75
CA THR A 196 -1.98 -10.77 4.23
C THR A 196 -3.24 -11.35 4.85
N GLY A 197 -3.21 -12.63 5.24
CA GLY A 197 -4.36 -13.35 5.78
C GLY A 197 -5.19 -14.07 4.71
N VAL A 198 -4.68 -14.12 3.47
CA VAL A 198 -5.22 -14.95 2.39
C VAL A 198 -5.21 -16.42 2.83
N ASP A 199 -6.33 -17.12 2.62
CA ASP A 199 -6.40 -18.56 2.88
C ASP A 199 -5.25 -19.27 2.14
N PRO A 200 -4.42 -20.09 2.81
CA PRO A 200 -3.31 -20.80 2.17
C PRO A 200 -3.69 -21.59 0.91
N ALA A 201 -4.94 -22.06 0.83
CA ALA A 201 -5.43 -22.74 -0.36
C ALA A 201 -5.68 -21.82 -1.56
N LEU A 202 -5.63 -20.49 -1.39
CA LEU A 202 -5.66 -19.49 -2.46
C LEU A 202 -4.25 -18.98 -2.81
N HIS A 203 -3.20 -19.53 -2.21
CA HIS A 203 -1.84 -19.13 -2.55
C HIS A 203 -1.48 -19.63 -3.95
N VAL A 204 -1.42 -18.70 -4.89
CA VAL A 204 -1.15 -18.97 -6.32
C VAL A 204 0.07 -18.20 -6.79
N PRO A 205 0.90 -18.77 -7.67
CA PRO A 205 2.05 -18.04 -8.20
C PRO A 205 1.62 -16.86 -9.06
N ARG A 206 2.50 -15.84 -9.16
CA ARG A 206 2.40 -14.79 -10.18
C ARG A 206 2.31 -15.42 -11.57
N ARG A 207 1.76 -14.68 -12.53
CA ARG A 207 1.80 -15.05 -13.95
C ARG A 207 3.26 -15.15 -14.40
N SER A 208 3.56 -16.16 -15.22
CA SER A 208 4.88 -16.29 -15.86
C SER A 208 5.18 -15.13 -16.82
N SER A 209 4.13 -14.56 -17.43
CA SER A 209 4.20 -13.34 -18.24
C SER A 209 3.29 -12.27 -17.64
N PRO A 210 3.85 -11.18 -17.09
CA PRO A 210 3.07 -10.04 -16.60
C PRO A 210 2.20 -9.43 -17.70
N ARG A 211 1.05 -8.85 -17.30
CA ARG A 211 0.25 -8.04 -18.23
C ARG A 211 0.94 -6.69 -18.42
N GLU A 212 0.93 -6.21 -19.66
CA GLU A 212 1.33 -4.83 -19.97
C GLU A 212 0.40 -3.81 -19.28
N ARG A 213 -0.86 -4.19 -19.06
CA ARG A 213 -1.84 -3.32 -18.40
C ARG A 213 -2.82 -4.13 -17.54
N VAL A 214 -2.83 -3.80 -16.25
CA VAL A 214 -3.85 -4.16 -15.26
C VAL A 214 -4.69 -2.91 -15.02
N PRO A 215 -6.03 -2.97 -15.10
CA PRO A 215 -6.90 -1.82 -14.78
C PRO A 215 -6.82 -1.39 -13.31
N GLY A 216 -6.96 -0.10 -13.04
CA GLY A 216 -7.25 0.38 -11.68
C GLY A 216 -8.55 -0.23 -11.16
N GLY A 217 -8.60 -0.47 -9.85
CA GLY A 217 -9.67 -1.20 -9.17
C GLY A 217 -9.52 -2.72 -9.23
N SER A 218 -8.58 -3.29 -9.99
CA SER A 218 -8.43 -4.75 -10.07
C SER A 218 -8.08 -5.36 -8.72
N VAL A 219 -8.81 -6.40 -8.31
CA VAL A 219 -8.55 -7.21 -7.11
C VAL A 219 -7.75 -8.43 -7.54
N ALA A 220 -6.62 -8.70 -6.87
CA ALA A 220 -5.68 -9.70 -7.34
C ALA A 220 -5.00 -10.51 -6.24
N LEU A 221 -4.52 -11.70 -6.60
CA LEU A 221 -3.76 -12.64 -5.76
C LEU A 221 -2.35 -12.86 -6.29
N ALA A 222 -1.37 -12.96 -5.39
CA ALA A 222 -0.03 -13.47 -5.67
C ALA A 222 0.64 -14.00 -4.39
N GLY A 223 0.98 -15.28 -4.37
CA GLY A 223 1.53 -15.96 -3.20
C GLY A 223 0.59 -15.82 -2.01
N GLU A 224 1.13 -15.37 -0.89
CA GLU A 224 0.37 -15.13 0.34
C GLU A 224 -0.41 -13.80 0.37
N PHE A 225 -0.31 -13.00 -0.69
CA PHE A 225 -0.85 -11.65 -0.74
C PHE A 225 -2.10 -11.53 -1.62
N THR A 226 -2.99 -10.63 -1.19
CA THR A 226 -4.06 -10.05 -2.01
C THR A 226 -3.90 -8.53 -2.04
N ALA A 227 -4.42 -7.87 -3.07
CA ALA A 227 -4.34 -6.42 -3.23
C ALA A 227 -5.46 -5.89 -4.12
N VAL A 228 -5.68 -4.58 -4.04
CA VAL A 228 -6.49 -3.83 -5.01
C VAL A 228 -5.57 -2.82 -5.69
N TYR A 229 -5.51 -2.82 -7.02
CA TYR A 229 -4.69 -1.90 -7.80
C TYR A 229 -5.31 -0.49 -7.77
N PRO A 230 -4.63 0.57 -7.29
CA PRO A 230 -5.20 1.93 -7.25
C PRO A 230 -5.35 2.57 -8.63
N ALA A 231 -4.46 2.24 -9.56
CA ALA A 231 -4.41 2.82 -10.89
C ALA A 231 -3.96 1.79 -11.93
N ALA A 232 -4.08 2.14 -13.21
CA ALA A 232 -3.68 1.26 -14.29
C ALA A 232 -2.16 1.16 -14.40
N THR A 233 -1.63 -0.07 -14.46
CA THR A 233 -0.19 -0.35 -14.39
C THR A 233 0.12 -1.73 -14.96
N PRO A 234 1.33 -2.00 -15.47
CA PRO A 234 1.78 -3.37 -15.69
C PRO A 234 1.70 -4.20 -14.40
N GLY A 235 1.46 -5.51 -14.50
CA GLY A 235 1.34 -6.35 -13.31
C GLY A 235 1.25 -7.85 -13.60
N GLY A 236 1.88 -8.63 -12.74
CA GLY A 236 1.94 -10.10 -12.83
C GLY A 236 0.99 -10.85 -11.89
N TRP A 237 0.09 -10.16 -11.18
CA TRP A 237 -0.81 -10.82 -10.23
C TRP A 237 -2.02 -11.43 -10.94
N ARG A 238 -2.65 -12.42 -10.29
CA ARG A 238 -3.85 -13.11 -10.78
C ARG A 238 -5.08 -12.28 -10.43
N LEU A 239 -5.76 -11.71 -11.43
CA LEU A 239 -6.90 -10.82 -11.26
C LEU A 239 -8.18 -11.62 -11.05
N ILE A 240 -8.77 -11.54 -9.86
CA ILE A 240 -9.94 -12.33 -9.45
C ILE A 240 -11.24 -11.52 -9.39
N GLY A 241 -11.15 -10.18 -9.46
CA GLY A 241 -12.31 -9.30 -9.47
C GLY A 241 -11.94 -7.84 -9.65
N ARG A 242 -12.91 -6.96 -9.42
CA ARG A 242 -12.75 -5.50 -9.45
C ARG A 242 -13.49 -4.82 -8.31
N SER A 243 -12.94 -3.72 -7.83
CA SER A 243 -13.51 -2.87 -6.80
C SER A 243 -13.52 -1.43 -7.28
N ASP A 244 -14.61 -0.70 -7.00
CA ASP A 244 -14.73 0.73 -7.30
C ASP A 244 -14.19 1.60 -6.14
N ALA A 245 -13.54 1.00 -5.14
CA ALA A 245 -12.99 1.72 -4.00
C ALA A 245 -11.86 2.68 -4.42
N VAL A 246 -11.96 3.94 -3.99
CA VAL A 246 -10.90 4.94 -4.16
C VAL A 246 -9.85 4.75 -3.05
N LEU A 247 -8.75 4.09 -3.40
CA LEU A 247 -7.69 3.70 -2.46
C LEU A 247 -6.73 4.83 -2.09
N PHE A 248 -6.58 5.82 -2.98
CA PHE A 248 -5.75 6.99 -2.76
C PHE A 248 -6.46 8.26 -3.20
N ASP A 249 -6.39 9.29 -2.37
CA ASP A 249 -6.94 10.61 -2.65
C ASP A 249 -6.17 11.65 -1.84
N ALA A 250 -5.34 12.45 -2.53
CA ALA A 250 -4.47 13.44 -1.91
C ALA A 250 -5.23 14.53 -1.12
N ALA A 251 -6.53 14.72 -1.38
CA ALA A 251 -7.34 15.69 -0.66
C ALA A 251 -7.89 15.18 0.68
N ARG A 252 -7.77 13.87 0.98
CA ARG A 252 -8.21 13.31 2.27
C ARG A 252 -7.22 13.61 3.37
N ALA A 253 -7.75 13.79 4.60
CA ALA A 253 -6.93 13.89 5.80
C ALA A 253 -6.00 12.67 5.98
N GLN A 254 -6.45 11.50 5.55
CA GLN A 254 -5.63 10.31 5.38
C GLN A 254 -5.67 9.92 3.90
N PRO A 255 -4.63 10.27 3.11
CA PRO A 255 -4.65 10.08 1.66
C PRO A 255 -4.84 8.62 1.22
N ALA A 256 -4.16 7.69 1.89
CA ALA A 256 -4.32 6.26 1.66
C ALA A 256 -5.46 5.69 2.50
N LEU A 257 -6.42 5.04 1.84
CA LEU A 257 -7.52 4.32 2.51
C LEU A 257 -6.99 3.15 3.35
N LEU A 258 -5.97 2.46 2.84
CA LEU A 258 -5.39 1.28 3.44
C LEU A 258 -4.02 1.63 4.04
N VAL A 259 -3.91 1.61 5.36
CA VAL A 259 -2.67 1.88 6.10
C VAL A 259 -2.14 0.60 6.74
N PRO A 260 -0.80 0.43 6.88
CA PRO A 260 -0.20 -0.72 7.55
C PRO A 260 -0.85 -1.01 8.90
N GLY A 261 -1.17 -2.29 9.13
CA GLY A 261 -1.87 -2.77 10.32
C GLY A 261 -3.40 -2.64 10.27
N ALA A 262 -4.00 -1.98 9.27
CA ALA A 262 -5.46 -1.94 9.14
C ALA A 262 -6.04 -3.30 8.74
N ARG A 263 -7.25 -3.62 9.24
CA ARG A 263 -8.00 -4.82 8.84
C ARG A 263 -8.92 -4.53 7.67
N VAL A 264 -8.98 -5.46 6.72
CA VAL A 264 -9.78 -5.35 5.50
C VAL A 264 -10.67 -6.58 5.34
N ARG A 265 -11.94 -6.37 5.00
CA ARG A 265 -12.90 -7.41 4.58
C ARG A 265 -13.29 -7.14 3.13
N PHE A 266 -13.08 -8.12 2.26
CA PHE A 266 -13.71 -8.12 0.95
C PHE A 266 -15.16 -8.59 1.05
N VAL A 267 -16.04 -7.88 0.37
CA VAL A 267 -17.48 -8.18 0.30
C VAL A 267 -17.80 -8.48 -1.16
N ASP A 268 -18.35 -9.67 -1.43
CA ASP A 268 -18.88 -10.01 -2.74
C ASP A 268 -20.15 -9.19 -3.00
N LEU A 269 -20.10 -8.33 -4.02
CA LEU A 269 -21.23 -7.49 -4.44
C LEU A 269 -22.21 -8.26 -5.33
N ASP A 270 -21.79 -9.40 -5.89
CA ASP A 270 -22.62 -10.25 -6.75
C ASP A 270 -23.43 -11.27 -5.94
N ALA A 271 -23.19 -11.36 -4.63
CA ALA A 271 -23.88 -12.27 -3.72
C ALA A 271 -25.35 -11.87 -3.43
N GLU A 272 -25.79 -10.68 -3.84
CA GLU A 272 -27.20 -10.24 -3.78
C GLU A 272 -27.98 -10.84 -4.96
N GLY A 273 -28.27 -12.15 -4.86
CA GLY A 273 -29.03 -12.91 -5.86
C GLY A 273 -29.42 -14.33 -5.45
N VAL A 274 -29.04 -14.81 -4.25
CA VAL A 274 -29.48 -16.10 -3.70
C VAL A 274 -30.07 -15.91 -2.31
N ALA A 275 -31.21 -15.23 -2.26
CA ALA A 275 -32.14 -15.29 -1.13
C ALA A 275 -33.58 -15.26 -1.63
N GLU A 276 -33.94 -16.19 -2.53
CA GLU A 276 -35.34 -16.53 -2.75
C GLU A 276 -35.54 -18.06 -2.77
N HIS A 277 -35.61 -18.62 -1.56
CA HIS A 277 -36.66 -19.59 -1.26
C HIS A 277 -37.06 -19.43 0.21
N PRO A 278 -38.12 -18.67 0.52
CA PRO A 278 -38.83 -18.89 1.76
C PRO A 278 -39.51 -20.26 1.63
N THR A 279 -38.91 -21.31 2.20
CA THR A 279 -39.67 -22.53 2.44
C THR A 279 -40.70 -22.21 3.51
N ASP A 280 -41.94 -22.03 3.07
CA ASP A 280 -43.12 -21.97 3.94
C ASP A 280 -43.13 -23.21 4.86
N PRO A 281 -43.10 -23.06 6.19
CA PRO A 281 -43.19 -24.18 7.12
C PRO A 281 -44.58 -24.85 7.15
N ARG A 282 -45.49 -24.57 6.21
CA ARG A 282 -46.83 -25.17 6.13
C ARG A 282 -47.23 -25.79 4.79
N ALA A 283 -46.31 -26.05 3.86
CA ALA A 283 -46.67 -26.81 2.65
C ALA A 283 -46.78 -28.33 2.97
N PRO A 284 -47.95 -28.99 2.75
CA PRO A 284 -48.15 -30.40 3.07
C PRO A 284 -47.46 -31.32 2.05
N ALA A 285 -46.96 -32.47 2.55
CA ALA A 285 -46.27 -33.49 1.76
C ALA A 285 -47.10 -34.00 0.56
N PRO A 286 -46.45 -34.31 -0.59
CA PRO A 286 -47.14 -34.88 -1.74
C PRO A 286 -47.65 -36.29 -1.38
N ARG A 287 -48.97 -36.49 -1.47
CA ARG A 287 -49.56 -37.84 -1.41
C ARG A 287 -49.25 -38.55 -2.71
N GLY A 288 -48.63 -39.72 -2.60
CA GLY A 288 -48.36 -40.60 -3.73
C GLY A 288 -49.62 -41.02 -4.46
N ALA A 289 -49.50 -41.12 -5.79
CA ALA A 289 -50.40 -41.90 -6.64
C ALA A 289 -50.13 -43.42 -6.42
N PRO A 290 -51.09 -44.31 -6.73
CA PRO A 290 -51.36 -44.64 -8.12
C PRO A 290 -52.70 -44.11 -8.68
#